data_AF-A0A1B6GJR6-F1
#
_entry.id   AF-A0A1B6GJR6-F1
#
_cell.length_a   1.000
_cell.length_b   1.000
_cell.length_c   1.000
_cell.angle_alpha   90.00
_cell.angle_beta   90.00
_cell.angle_gamma   90.00
#
_symmetry.space_group_name_H-M   'P 1'
#
loop_
_entity.id
_entity.type
_entity.pdbx_description
1 polymer ?
#
loop_
_entity_poly.entity_id
_entity_poly.type
_entity_poly.pdbx_seq_one_letter_code
_entity_poly.pdbx_strand_id
1 'polypeptide(L)'
;EQPGSRAVPTLRFVAVFSRHGSRSPIISYPKSEYPMNNTKVWPHGAGQLTTSGRVQTYQLGKKLRSLYNGFLDDLYHPGDIVAYNTHFDRCFASAQLILAGLYPPRDFQVWNRDLPWQPIPTLYTDKDHVLIVLSMAPKWSNWCPKFRIEQEKSLARLQRDFGSNLTQLLEYALTYTSLDVGNNTLNTSIGSMWVDTYTLWESLVNPEMEGLKLPAWASKIYP
;
A
#
# COMPACT_ATOMS: atom_id res chain seq x y z
N GLU A 1 11.50 1.86 32.09
CA GLU A 1 12.22 2.12 30.81
C GLU A 1 12.43 3.62 30.66
N GLN A 2 13.41 4.07 29.87
CA GLN A 2 13.64 5.51 29.63
C GLN A 2 12.50 6.09 28.77
N PRO A 3 12.11 7.37 28.96
CA PRO A 3 11.16 8.04 28.09
C PRO A 3 11.59 8.00 26.62
N GLY A 4 10.62 7.85 25.73
CA GLY A 4 10.85 7.85 24.29
C GLY A 4 11.33 9.22 23.81
N SER A 5 12.11 9.24 22.73
CA SER A 5 12.72 10.48 22.21
C SER A 5 11.72 11.53 21.70
N ARG A 6 10.44 11.17 21.57
CA ARG A 6 9.35 12.07 21.18
C ARG A 6 8.35 12.34 22.32
N ALA A 7 8.48 11.67 23.46
CA ALA A 7 7.61 11.84 24.62
C ALA A 7 8.04 13.04 25.49
N VAL A 8 7.96 14.25 24.93
CA VAL A 8 8.27 15.49 25.65
C VAL A 8 7.09 15.95 26.52
N PRO A 9 7.30 16.68 27.63
CA PRO A 9 6.21 17.06 28.56
C PRO A 9 5.08 17.91 27.96
N THR A 10 5.34 18.58 26.83
CA THR A 10 4.37 19.42 26.13
C THR A 10 3.57 18.67 25.06
N LEU A 11 3.89 17.41 24.78
CA LEU A 11 3.16 16.60 23.80
C LEU A 11 1.74 16.33 24.29
N ARG A 12 0.74 16.62 23.44
CA ARG A 12 -0.68 16.43 23.77
C ARG A 12 -1.40 15.43 22.87
N PHE A 13 -0.93 15.25 21.65
CA PHE A 13 -1.61 14.44 20.64
C PHE A 13 -0.63 13.98 19.56
N VAL A 14 -0.84 12.77 19.03
CA VAL A 14 -0.08 12.20 17.93
C VAL A 14 -1.06 11.65 16.89
N ALA A 15 -0.90 12.06 15.64
CA ALA A 15 -1.56 11.42 14.51
C ALA A 15 -0.53 10.68 13.67
N VAL A 16 -0.83 9.43 13.33
CA VAL A 16 0.02 8.59 12.47
C VAL A 16 -0.80 8.18 11.25
N PHE A 17 -0.31 8.56 10.08
CA PHE A 17 -0.81 8.06 8.80
C PHE A 17 0.24 7.13 8.22
N SER A 18 -0.15 5.90 7.95
CA SER A 18 0.77 4.88 7.42
C SER A 18 0.14 4.16 6.25
N ARG A 19 0.97 3.81 5.25
CA ARG A 19 0.59 2.84 4.24
C ARG A 19 0.57 1.45 4.86
N HIS A 20 -0.22 0.55 4.29
CA HIS A 20 -0.09 -0.88 4.57
C HIS A 20 1.36 -1.36 4.34
N GLY A 21 1.73 -2.48 4.96
CA GLY A 21 3.02 -3.13 4.70
C GLY A 21 3.15 -3.66 3.27
N SER A 22 4.32 -4.21 2.93
CA SER A 22 4.52 -4.88 1.64
C SER A 22 3.43 -5.91 1.33
N ARG A 23 3.06 -6.00 0.06
CA ARG A 23 1.96 -6.84 -0.43
C ARG A 23 2.32 -7.47 -1.76
N SER A 24 1.58 -8.50 -2.12
CA SER A 24 1.55 -9.01 -3.50
C SER A 24 0.93 -7.97 -4.46
N PRO A 25 1.24 -8.06 -5.76
CA PRO A 25 0.62 -7.19 -6.77
C PRO A 25 -0.90 -7.37 -6.81
N ILE A 26 -1.62 -6.30 -7.14
CA ILE A 26 -3.07 -6.37 -7.39
C ILE A 26 -3.40 -6.61 -8.88
N ILE A 27 -2.42 -6.37 -9.75
CA ILE A 27 -2.48 -6.58 -11.19
C ILE A 27 -1.07 -6.91 -11.68
N SER A 28 -0.97 -7.72 -12.73
CA SER A 28 0.31 -8.01 -13.38
C SER A 28 0.15 -8.04 -14.89
N TYR A 29 1.17 -7.62 -15.64
CA TYR A 29 1.16 -7.76 -17.10
C TYR A 29 1.19 -9.24 -17.53
N PRO A 30 0.65 -9.60 -18.71
CA PRO A 30 0.45 -11.00 -19.11
C PRO A 30 1.70 -11.89 -19.07
N LYS A 31 2.85 -11.36 -19.50
CA LYS A 31 4.13 -12.09 -19.52
C LYS A 31 4.96 -11.97 -18.24
N SER A 32 4.37 -11.55 -17.12
CA SER A 32 5.12 -11.37 -15.87
C SER A 32 5.73 -12.70 -15.40
N GLU A 33 7.00 -12.67 -14.99
CA GLU A 33 7.67 -13.81 -14.34
C GLU A 33 7.03 -14.15 -12.98
N TYR A 34 6.36 -13.16 -12.36
CA TYR A 34 5.74 -13.25 -11.04
C TYR A 34 4.26 -12.82 -11.10
N PRO A 35 3.41 -13.50 -11.90
CA PRO A 35 2.04 -13.04 -12.11
C PRO A 35 1.26 -13.06 -10.81
N MET A 36 0.30 -12.15 -10.66
CA MET A 36 -0.40 -11.91 -9.38
C MET A 36 -1.12 -13.14 -8.81
N ASN A 37 -1.48 -14.09 -9.66
CA ASN A 37 -2.16 -15.33 -9.31
C ASN A 37 -1.20 -16.50 -9.00
N ASN A 38 0.11 -16.30 -9.09
CA ASN A 38 1.10 -17.33 -8.77
C ASN A 38 1.18 -17.52 -7.25
N THR A 39 0.40 -18.45 -6.71
CA THR A 39 0.36 -18.74 -5.27
C THR A 39 1.64 -19.35 -4.72
N LYS A 40 2.57 -19.82 -5.57
CA LYS A 40 3.90 -20.25 -5.11
C LYS A 40 4.78 -19.06 -4.74
N VAL A 41 4.62 -17.94 -5.44
CA VAL A 41 5.33 -16.67 -5.18
C VAL A 41 4.55 -15.80 -4.20
N TRP A 42 3.22 -15.77 -4.35
CA TRP A 42 2.28 -14.97 -3.58
C TRP A 42 1.35 -15.88 -2.76
N PRO A 43 1.84 -16.53 -1.68
CA PRO A 43 1.08 -17.55 -0.95
C PRO A 43 -0.18 -17.02 -0.26
N HIS A 44 -0.27 -15.71 -0.03
CA HIS A 44 -1.46 -15.07 0.52
C HIS A 44 -2.46 -14.61 -0.55
N GLY A 45 -2.16 -14.80 -1.83
CA GLY A 45 -2.98 -14.33 -2.96
C GLY A 45 -2.70 -12.88 -3.33
N ALA A 46 -3.34 -12.40 -4.39
CA ALA A 46 -3.15 -11.06 -4.96
C ALA A 46 -3.64 -9.94 -4.03
N GLY A 47 -2.90 -8.83 -3.96
CA GLY A 47 -3.25 -7.65 -3.15
C GLY A 47 -3.18 -7.81 -1.63
N GLN A 48 -2.67 -8.95 -1.13
CA GLN A 48 -2.61 -9.31 0.28
C GLN A 48 -1.22 -9.05 0.86
N LEU A 49 -1.14 -8.79 2.17
CA LEU A 49 0.16 -8.59 2.84
C LEU A 49 1.06 -9.82 2.68
N THR A 50 2.31 -9.56 2.34
CA THR A 50 3.36 -10.59 2.38
C THR A 50 3.83 -10.80 3.81
N THR A 51 4.59 -11.86 4.05
CA THR A 51 5.23 -12.09 5.35
C THR A 51 6.14 -10.93 5.74
N SER A 52 6.92 -10.39 4.79
CA SER A 52 7.76 -9.22 5.03
C SER A 52 6.92 -7.99 5.40
N GLY A 53 5.80 -7.74 4.70
CA GLY A 53 4.87 -6.66 5.02
C GLY A 53 4.24 -6.76 6.40
N ARG A 54 3.94 -7.98 6.86
CA ARG A 54 3.47 -8.19 8.24
C ARG A 54 4.55 -7.85 9.27
N VAL A 55 5.79 -8.25 9.03
CA VAL A 55 6.92 -7.89 9.91
C VAL A 55 7.14 -6.38 9.92
N GLN A 56 7.14 -5.72 8.77
CA GLN A 56 7.31 -4.27 8.65
C GLN A 56 6.30 -3.50 9.51
N THR A 57 5.01 -3.86 9.42
CA THR A 57 3.94 -3.18 10.16
C THR A 57 4.01 -3.44 11.67
N TYR A 58 4.36 -4.65 12.09
CA TYR A 58 4.63 -4.94 13.49
C TYR A 58 5.83 -4.14 14.03
N GLN A 59 6.93 -4.05 13.28
CA GLN A 59 8.11 -3.26 13.66
C GLN A 59 7.81 -1.76 13.71
N LEU A 60 6.95 -1.25 12.83
CA LEU A 60 6.46 0.12 12.91
C LEU A 60 5.72 0.36 14.24
N GLY A 61 4.85 -0.56 14.66
CA GLY A 61 4.20 -0.51 15.98
C GLY A 61 5.21 -0.43 17.12
N LYS A 62 6.21 -1.32 17.12
CA LYS A 62 7.29 -1.29 18.12
C LYS A 62 8.10 0.00 18.09
N LYS A 63 8.34 0.56 16.90
CA LYS A 63 9.06 1.82 16.75
C LYS A 63 8.26 2.98 17.33
N LEU A 64 6.96 3.05 17.05
CA LEU A 64 6.07 4.05 17.63
C LEU A 64 6.04 3.94 19.16
N ARG A 65 5.92 2.72 19.69
CA ARG A 65 6.02 2.45 21.13
C ARG A 65 7.31 3.02 21.73
N SER A 66 8.45 2.73 21.11
CA SER A 66 9.76 3.24 21.55
C SER A 66 9.85 4.77 21.49
N LEU A 67 9.31 5.40 20.44
CA LEU A 67 9.38 6.86 20.27
C LEU A 67 8.52 7.62 21.29
N TYR A 68 7.37 7.05 21.65
CA TYR A 68 6.37 7.68 22.50
C TYR A 68 6.24 7.03 23.88
N ASN A 69 7.24 6.25 24.31
CA ASN A 69 7.26 5.65 25.65
C ASN A 69 7.19 6.74 26.73
N GLY A 70 6.24 6.64 27.67
CA GLY A 70 5.97 7.66 28.67
C GLY A 70 4.97 8.74 28.25
N PHE A 71 4.63 8.84 26.96
CA PHE A 71 3.41 9.51 26.49
C PHE A 71 2.27 8.50 26.35
N LEU A 72 2.56 7.32 25.79
CA LEU A 72 1.66 6.17 25.79
C LEU A 72 1.86 5.39 27.08
N ASP A 73 0.78 5.06 27.77
CA ASP A 73 0.80 4.18 28.95
C ASP A 73 1.27 2.77 28.57
N ASP A 74 1.85 2.05 29.51
CA ASP A 74 2.25 0.65 29.34
C ASP A 74 1.06 -0.28 29.12
N LEU A 75 -0.11 0.09 29.64
CA LEU A 75 -1.38 -0.60 29.47
C LEU A 75 -2.21 0.09 28.38
N TYR A 76 -2.91 -0.72 27.59
CA TYR A 76 -3.87 -0.18 26.64
C TYR A 76 -5.14 0.31 27.35
N HIS A 77 -5.52 1.57 27.17
CA HIS A 77 -6.85 2.06 27.54
C HIS A 77 -7.66 2.43 26.28
N PRO A 78 -8.95 2.02 26.19
CA PRO A 78 -9.79 2.32 25.03
C PRO A 78 -9.93 3.80 24.65
N GLY A 79 -9.70 4.72 25.59
CA GLY A 79 -9.74 6.17 25.35
C GLY A 79 -8.45 6.77 24.77
N ASP A 80 -7.33 6.05 24.85
CA ASP A 80 -6.00 6.62 24.53
C ASP A 80 -5.66 6.52 23.04
N ILE A 81 -6.29 5.58 22.33
CA ILE A 81 -6.01 5.32 20.92
C ILE A 81 -7.28 5.00 20.14
N VAL A 82 -7.38 5.60 18.95
CA VAL A 82 -8.37 5.25 17.94
C VAL A 82 -7.62 4.92 16.66
N ALA A 83 -7.82 3.71 16.15
CA ALA A 83 -7.19 3.23 14.93
C ALA A 83 -8.23 3.13 13.81
N TYR A 84 -7.99 3.84 12.70
CA TYR A 84 -8.84 3.80 11.50
C TYR A 84 -8.13 3.07 10.35
N ASN A 85 -8.89 2.38 9.50
CA ASN A 85 -8.38 1.76 8.28
C ASN A 85 -9.40 1.83 7.14
N THR A 86 -8.91 1.66 5.91
CA THR A 86 -9.75 1.54 4.70
C THR A 86 -10.16 0.09 4.46
N HIS A 87 -11.18 -0.13 3.61
CA HIS A 87 -11.86 -1.43 3.41
C HIS A 87 -11.01 -2.57 2.80
N PHE A 88 -9.69 -2.42 2.67
CA PHE A 88 -8.85 -3.48 2.13
C PHE A 88 -8.31 -4.37 3.24
N ASP A 89 -8.35 -5.69 3.07
CA ASP A 89 -7.83 -6.68 4.04
C ASP A 89 -6.41 -6.35 4.53
N ARG A 90 -5.53 -5.97 3.60
CA ARG A 90 -4.15 -5.56 3.89
C ARG A 90 -4.06 -4.36 4.85
N CYS A 91 -5.04 -3.46 4.85
CA CYS A 91 -5.11 -2.31 5.75
C CYS A 91 -5.55 -2.74 7.14
N PHE A 92 -6.58 -3.60 7.25
CA PHE A 92 -6.99 -4.19 8.53
C PHE A 92 -5.84 -4.98 9.17
N ALA A 93 -5.21 -5.87 8.41
CA ALA A 93 -4.08 -6.67 8.89
C ALA A 93 -2.89 -5.80 9.32
N SER A 94 -2.56 -4.75 8.56
CA SER A 94 -1.49 -3.80 8.91
C SER A 94 -1.80 -3.07 10.22
N ALA A 95 -3.04 -2.58 10.39
CA ALA A 95 -3.45 -1.88 11.59
C ALA A 95 -3.36 -2.79 12.83
N GLN A 96 -3.84 -4.02 12.73
CA GLN A 96 -3.76 -5.01 13.82
C GLN A 96 -2.30 -5.32 14.20
N LEU A 97 -1.40 -5.43 13.22
CA LEU A 97 0.02 -5.69 13.47
C LEU A 97 0.75 -4.48 14.08
N ILE A 98 0.43 -3.25 13.64
CA ILE A 98 0.93 -2.03 14.28
C ILE A 98 0.48 -2.00 15.74
N LEU A 99 -0.80 -2.26 16.03
CA LEU A 99 -1.35 -2.27 17.39
C LEU A 99 -0.71 -3.37 18.25
N ALA A 100 -0.46 -4.56 17.69
CA ALA A 100 0.24 -5.64 18.38
C ALA A 100 1.69 -5.26 18.75
N GLY A 101 2.38 -4.48 17.92
CA GLY A 101 3.71 -3.94 18.24
C GLY A 101 3.67 -2.76 19.20
N LEU A 102 2.56 -2.00 19.21
CA LEU A 102 2.38 -0.80 20.03
C LEU A 102 2.00 -1.14 21.47
N TYR A 103 1.13 -2.12 21.68
CA TYR A 103 0.58 -2.51 22.98
C TYR A 103 0.64 -4.03 23.19
N PRO A 104 1.84 -4.60 23.37
CA PRO A 104 1.94 -5.98 23.88
C PRO A 104 1.24 -6.06 25.25
N PRO A 105 0.45 -7.11 25.53
CA PRO A 105 -0.31 -7.21 26.77
C PRO A 105 0.60 -7.26 28.00
N ARG A 106 0.19 -6.57 29.07
CA ARG A 106 0.86 -6.57 30.38
C ARG A 106 -0.15 -6.77 31.50
N ASP A 107 0.32 -7.34 32.60
CA ASP A 107 -0.46 -7.55 33.82
C ASP A 107 -1.82 -8.20 33.56
N PHE A 108 -2.92 -7.54 33.92
CA PHE A 108 -4.28 -8.07 33.74
C PHE A 108 -4.70 -8.20 32.26
N GLN A 109 -4.00 -7.55 31.32
CA GLN A 109 -4.28 -7.65 29.88
C GLN A 109 -3.70 -8.93 29.26
N VAL A 110 -2.85 -9.67 29.99
CA VAL A 110 -2.34 -10.97 29.55
C VAL A 110 -3.42 -12.04 29.74
N TRP A 111 -4.26 -12.22 28.73
CA TRP A 111 -5.29 -13.26 28.72
C TRP A 111 -4.74 -14.64 28.31
N ASN A 112 -3.60 -14.68 27.60
CA ASN A 112 -2.91 -15.90 27.18
C ASN A 112 -1.39 -15.69 27.24
N ARG A 113 -0.66 -16.60 27.89
CA ARG A 113 0.80 -16.51 28.05
C ARG A 113 1.58 -17.00 26.83
N ASP A 114 0.99 -17.88 26.03
CA ASP A 114 1.61 -18.42 24.81
C ASP A 114 1.35 -17.53 23.58
N LEU A 115 0.49 -16.52 23.74
CA LEU A 115 0.13 -15.57 22.69
C LEU A 115 0.19 -14.14 23.26
N PRO A 116 1.36 -13.46 23.21
CA PRO A 116 1.55 -12.10 23.72
C PRO A 116 0.92 -11.06 22.78
N TRP A 117 -0.41 -11.15 22.63
CA TRP A 117 -1.26 -10.30 21.82
C TRP A 117 -2.56 -10.03 22.58
N GLN A 118 -3.14 -8.86 22.38
CA GLN A 118 -4.47 -8.52 22.90
C GLN A 118 -5.33 -7.89 21.79
N PRO A 119 -6.66 -8.10 21.84
CA PRO A 119 -7.56 -7.48 20.88
C PRO A 119 -7.65 -5.97 21.11
N ILE A 120 -7.25 -5.19 20.11
CA ILE A 120 -7.44 -3.73 20.09
C ILE A 120 -8.36 -3.40 18.90
N PRO A 121 -9.53 -2.77 19.15
CA PRO A 121 -10.47 -2.44 18.08
C PRO A 121 -9.88 -1.53 17.02
N THR A 122 -10.23 -1.80 15.77
CA THR A 122 -9.98 -0.89 14.64
C THR A 122 -11.31 -0.52 13.99
N LEU A 123 -11.41 0.72 13.51
CA LEU A 123 -12.60 1.26 12.88
C LEU A 123 -12.38 1.39 11.37
N TYR A 124 -13.40 1.02 10.60
CA TYR A 124 -13.43 1.30 9.18
C TYR A 124 -13.71 2.80 8.93
N THR A 125 -13.05 3.36 7.92
CA THR A 125 -13.35 4.69 7.37
C THR A 125 -13.14 4.71 5.86
N ASP A 126 -14.01 5.43 5.16
CA ASP A 126 -13.93 5.76 3.73
C ASP A 126 -13.93 7.27 3.49
N LYS A 127 -13.69 8.06 4.53
CA LYS A 127 -13.60 9.53 4.43
C LYS A 127 -12.46 10.00 3.51
N ASP A 128 -11.48 9.14 3.23
CA ASP A 128 -10.44 9.43 2.23
C ASP A 128 -10.96 9.33 0.79
N HIS A 129 -12.13 8.73 0.59
CA HIS A 129 -12.76 8.47 -0.69
C HIS A 129 -11.80 7.89 -1.73
N VAL A 130 -10.87 7.01 -1.32
CA VAL A 130 -9.78 6.50 -2.17
C VAL A 130 -10.28 5.86 -3.47
N LEU A 131 -11.48 5.27 -3.45
CA LEU A 131 -12.10 4.67 -4.63
C LEU A 131 -12.42 5.68 -5.74
N ILE A 132 -12.57 6.98 -5.44
CA ILE A 132 -12.75 8.02 -6.46
C ILE A 132 -11.52 8.13 -7.37
N VAL A 133 -10.32 7.87 -6.84
CA VAL A 133 -9.06 7.91 -7.61
C VAL A 133 -8.95 6.71 -8.54
N LEU A 134 -9.27 5.51 -8.03
CA LEU A 134 -9.18 4.24 -8.76
C LEU A 134 -10.36 4.01 -9.74
N SER A 135 -11.43 4.78 -9.56
CA SER A 135 -12.60 4.80 -10.42
C SER A 135 -12.26 5.35 -11.81
N MET A 136 -11.87 4.46 -12.72
CA MET A 136 -12.09 4.63 -14.16
C MET A 136 -13.36 3.92 -14.65
N ALA A 137 -13.99 3.12 -13.77
CA ALA A 137 -15.22 2.41 -14.11
C ALA A 137 -16.44 3.37 -14.12
N PRO A 138 -17.34 3.28 -15.13
CA PRO A 138 -18.47 4.20 -15.32
C PRO A 138 -19.42 4.34 -14.12
N LYS A 139 -19.51 3.31 -13.27
CA LYS A 139 -20.39 3.32 -12.09
C LYS A 139 -19.99 4.36 -11.03
N TRP A 140 -18.72 4.74 -10.99
CA TRP A 140 -18.15 5.61 -9.96
C TRP A 140 -17.67 6.96 -10.54
N SER A 141 -17.71 7.14 -11.87
CA SER A 141 -17.27 8.38 -12.55
C SER A 141 -18.05 9.62 -12.12
N ASN A 142 -19.31 9.45 -11.70
CA ASN A 142 -20.19 10.55 -11.29
C ASN A 142 -20.14 10.88 -9.79
N TRP A 143 -19.31 10.18 -9.01
CA TRP A 143 -19.28 10.36 -7.55
C TRP A 143 -18.74 11.70 -7.09
N CYS A 144 -17.84 12.32 -7.88
CA CYS A 144 -17.35 13.66 -7.63
C CYS A 144 -17.01 14.36 -8.95
N PRO A 145 -17.99 15.06 -9.56
CA PRO A 145 -17.80 15.76 -10.83
C PRO A 145 -16.65 16.78 -10.78
N LYS A 146 -16.52 17.51 -9.66
CA LYS A 146 -15.44 18.49 -9.46
C LYS A 146 -14.05 17.84 -9.49
N PHE A 147 -13.89 16.70 -8.81
CA PHE A 147 -12.63 15.96 -8.86
C PHE A 147 -12.33 15.49 -10.28
N ARG A 148 -13.35 15.07 -11.05
CA ARG A 148 -13.15 14.59 -12.42
C ARG A 148 -12.64 15.67 -13.36
N ILE A 149 -13.23 16.87 -13.28
CA ILE A 149 -12.75 18.04 -14.04
C ILE A 149 -11.27 18.33 -13.73
N GLU A 150 -10.88 18.30 -12.45
CA GLU A 150 -9.48 18.55 -12.06
C GLU A 150 -8.55 17.39 -12.44
N GLN A 151 -9.02 16.15 -12.38
CA GLN A 151 -8.24 14.99 -12.83
C GLN A 151 -7.99 15.04 -14.34
N GLU A 152 -9.00 15.38 -15.15
CA GLU A 152 -8.86 15.54 -16.60
C GLU A 152 -7.85 16.64 -16.95
N LYS A 153 -7.91 17.79 -16.25
CA LYS A 153 -6.88 18.84 -16.40
C LYS A 153 -5.49 18.31 -16.05
N SER A 154 -5.37 17.49 -15.01
CA SER A 154 -4.10 16.88 -14.60
C SER A 154 -3.58 15.88 -15.63
N LEU A 155 -4.44 15.02 -16.17
CA LEU A 155 -4.08 14.06 -17.21
C LEU A 155 -3.70 14.77 -18.51
N ALA A 156 -4.37 15.87 -18.87
CA ALA A 156 -3.99 16.68 -20.02
C ALA A 156 -2.61 17.33 -19.85
N ARG A 157 -2.23 17.73 -18.62
CA ARG A 157 -0.86 18.18 -18.34
C ARG A 157 0.14 17.03 -18.47
N LEU A 158 -0.14 15.87 -17.87
CA LEU A 158 0.70 14.68 -17.98
C LEU A 158 0.95 14.30 -19.46
N GLN A 159 -0.10 14.30 -20.28
CA GLN A 159 0.00 14.02 -21.71
C GLN A 159 0.88 15.03 -22.46
N ARG A 160 0.73 16.32 -22.16
CA ARG A 160 1.53 17.38 -22.81
C ARG A 160 3.00 17.30 -22.41
N ASP A 161 3.27 17.10 -21.13
CA ASP A 161 4.61 17.25 -20.57
C ASP A 161 5.43 15.95 -20.70
N PHE A 162 4.76 14.79 -20.63
CA PHE A 162 5.42 13.47 -20.58
C PHE A 162 4.86 12.45 -21.57
N GLY A 163 3.88 12.81 -22.42
CA GLY A 163 3.22 11.85 -23.31
C GLY A 163 4.19 11.12 -24.23
N SER A 164 5.14 11.83 -24.84
CA SER A 164 6.17 11.21 -25.71
C SER A 164 7.10 10.27 -24.94
N ASN A 165 7.52 10.67 -23.73
CA ASN A 165 8.35 9.83 -22.85
C ASN A 165 7.61 8.55 -22.42
N LEU A 166 6.32 8.68 -22.06
CA LEU A 166 5.48 7.53 -21.71
C LEU A 166 5.28 6.60 -22.90
N THR A 167 5.00 7.14 -24.09
CA THR A 167 4.92 6.35 -25.32
C THR A 167 6.21 5.56 -25.56
N GLN A 168 7.38 6.20 -25.52
CA GLN A 168 8.66 5.52 -25.74
C GLN A 168 8.94 4.44 -24.68
N LEU A 169 8.64 4.71 -23.41
CA LEU A 169 8.79 3.74 -22.32
C LEU A 169 7.89 2.52 -22.53
N LEU A 170 6.62 2.76 -22.86
CA LEU A 170 5.63 1.69 -23.05
C LEU A 170 5.92 0.89 -24.33
N GLU A 171 6.28 1.54 -25.44
CA GLU A 171 6.71 0.85 -26.67
C GLU A 171 7.90 -0.09 -26.42
N TYR A 172 8.90 0.36 -25.63
CA TYR A 172 10.00 -0.51 -25.22
C TYR A 172 9.50 -1.70 -24.38
N ALA A 173 8.60 -1.45 -23.43
CA ALA A 173 8.07 -2.49 -22.54
C ALA A 173 7.12 -3.49 -23.25
N LEU A 174 6.44 -3.10 -24.34
CA LEU A 174 5.44 -3.93 -25.02
C LEU A 174 6.00 -5.29 -25.45
N THR A 175 7.22 -5.31 -26.00
CA THR A 175 7.89 -6.53 -26.46
C THR A 175 8.02 -7.59 -25.35
N TYR A 176 8.16 -7.15 -24.10
CA TYR A 176 8.37 -8.02 -22.94
C TYR A 176 7.10 -8.32 -22.16
N THR A 177 6.11 -7.44 -22.20
CA THR A 177 4.97 -7.45 -21.29
C THR A 177 3.69 -7.99 -21.92
N SER A 178 3.50 -7.76 -23.23
CA SER A 178 2.25 -8.01 -23.97
C SER A 178 1.02 -7.32 -23.37
N LEU A 179 1.19 -6.08 -22.88
CA LEU A 179 0.08 -5.23 -22.37
C LEU A 179 -0.98 -4.94 -23.44
N ASP A 180 -0.58 -4.93 -24.69
CA ASP A 180 -1.40 -4.74 -25.90
C ASP A 180 -2.12 -6.02 -26.38
N VAL A 181 -2.15 -7.07 -25.55
CA VAL A 181 -2.73 -8.39 -25.93
C VAL A 181 -1.96 -9.04 -27.11
N GLY A 182 -0.71 -8.62 -27.34
CA GLY A 182 0.18 -9.22 -28.34
C GLY A 182 -0.04 -8.75 -29.78
N ASN A 183 -0.76 -7.64 -29.99
CA ASN A 183 -0.96 -7.05 -31.33
C ASN A 183 0.15 -6.04 -31.72
N ASN A 184 1.17 -5.84 -30.87
CA ASN A 184 2.27 -4.88 -31.01
C ASN A 184 1.82 -3.44 -31.30
N THR A 185 0.65 -3.03 -30.78
CA THR A 185 0.07 -1.71 -31.01
C THR A 185 -0.30 -1.03 -29.70
N LEU A 186 0.40 0.07 -29.37
CA LEU A 186 0.13 0.84 -28.18
C LEU A 186 -1.13 1.71 -28.34
N ASN A 187 -2.01 1.69 -27.35
CA ASN A 187 -3.05 2.70 -27.21
C ASN A 187 -2.47 3.94 -26.50
N THR A 188 -2.23 5.00 -27.26
CA THR A 188 -1.60 6.24 -26.78
C THR A 188 -2.57 7.21 -26.11
N SER A 189 -3.82 6.81 -25.86
CA SER A 189 -4.70 7.61 -25.01
C SER A 189 -4.14 7.68 -23.58
N ILE A 190 -4.13 8.86 -22.98
CA ILE A 190 -3.54 9.06 -21.64
C ILE A 190 -4.15 8.14 -20.57
N GLY A 191 -5.44 7.82 -20.72
CA GLY A 191 -6.13 6.87 -19.84
C GLY A 191 -5.53 5.46 -19.95
N SER A 192 -5.31 4.96 -21.17
CA SER A 192 -4.66 3.65 -21.38
C SER A 192 -3.22 3.67 -20.88
N MET A 193 -2.44 4.67 -21.29
CA MET A 193 -1.03 4.77 -20.87
C MET A 193 -0.88 4.83 -19.34
N TRP A 194 -1.80 5.49 -18.64
CA TRP A 194 -1.83 5.49 -17.18
C TRP A 194 -2.05 4.08 -16.60
N VAL A 195 -3.02 3.31 -17.12
CA VAL A 195 -3.28 1.93 -16.69
C VAL A 195 -2.10 1.01 -17.01
N ASP A 196 -1.52 1.15 -18.19
CA ASP A 196 -0.39 0.33 -18.66
C ASP A 196 0.86 0.60 -17.81
N THR A 197 1.14 1.87 -17.53
CA THR A 197 2.24 2.29 -16.65
C THR A 197 2.01 1.79 -15.22
N TYR A 198 0.78 1.87 -14.70
CA TYR A 198 0.42 1.35 -13.38
C TYR A 198 0.60 -0.18 -13.30
N THR A 199 0.18 -0.89 -14.34
CA THR A 199 0.31 -2.36 -14.43
C THR A 199 1.77 -2.78 -14.49
N LEU A 200 2.58 -2.07 -15.29
CA LEU A 200 4.02 -2.28 -15.36
C LEU A 200 4.69 -2.04 -13.99
N TRP A 201 4.36 -0.93 -13.33
CA TRP A 201 4.87 -0.61 -11.99
C TRP A 201 4.53 -1.69 -10.97
N GLU A 202 3.25 -2.08 -10.84
CA GLU A 202 2.82 -3.13 -9.91
C GLU A 202 3.52 -4.47 -10.19
N SER A 203 3.78 -4.78 -11.45
CA SER A 203 4.45 -6.03 -11.84
C SER A 203 5.94 -6.07 -11.50
N LEU A 204 6.59 -4.93 -11.24
CA LEU A 204 8.02 -4.83 -10.97
C LEU A 204 8.30 -4.49 -9.50
N VAL A 205 7.57 -3.52 -8.93
CA VAL A 205 7.82 -3.05 -7.56
C VAL A 205 7.54 -4.12 -6.51
N ASN A 206 6.45 -4.90 -6.66
CA ASN A 206 6.09 -5.89 -5.64
C ASN A 206 7.12 -7.04 -5.59
N PRO A 207 7.57 -7.63 -6.72
CA PRO A 207 8.68 -8.58 -6.70
C PRO A 207 9.97 -8.02 -6.10
N GLU A 208 10.37 -6.81 -6.47
CA GLU A 208 11.58 -6.18 -5.94
C GLU A 208 11.50 -6.00 -4.42
N MET A 209 10.37 -5.53 -3.91
CA MET A 209 10.15 -5.36 -2.47
C MET A 209 10.24 -6.67 -1.68
N GLU A 210 10.02 -7.81 -2.34
CA GLU A 210 10.21 -9.15 -1.76
C GLU A 210 11.59 -9.76 -2.08
N GLY A 211 12.52 -8.98 -2.64
CA GLY A 211 13.87 -9.42 -2.97
C GLY A 211 13.94 -10.38 -4.16
N LEU A 212 12.89 -10.45 -4.97
CA LEU A 212 12.89 -11.26 -6.19
C LEU A 212 13.68 -10.57 -7.29
N LYS A 213 14.38 -11.36 -8.10
CA LYS A 213 15.18 -10.84 -9.21
C LYS A 213 14.27 -10.34 -10.32
N LEU A 214 14.40 -9.08 -10.68
CA LEU A 214 13.69 -8.49 -11.82
C LEU A 214 14.31 -8.96 -13.16
N PRO A 215 13.51 -9.01 -14.23
CA PRO A 215 14.01 -9.36 -15.55
C PRO A 215 15.01 -8.31 -16.04
N ALA A 216 16.04 -8.74 -16.77
CA ALA A 216 17.16 -7.87 -17.16
C ALA A 216 16.75 -6.65 -17.99
N TRP A 217 15.65 -6.73 -18.75
CA TRP A 217 15.15 -5.62 -19.54
C TRP A 217 14.55 -4.48 -18.69
N ALA A 218 14.14 -4.77 -17.44
CA ALA A 218 13.48 -3.80 -16.57
C ALA A 218 14.42 -2.66 -16.15
N SER A 219 15.72 -2.91 -16.02
CA SER A 219 16.73 -1.92 -15.60
C SER A 219 16.84 -0.71 -16.54
N LYS A 220 16.31 -0.78 -17.77
CA LYS A 220 16.27 0.37 -18.68
C LYS A 220 15.15 1.37 -18.37
N ILE A 221 14.12 0.96 -17.66
CA ILE A 221 12.90 1.77 -17.45
C ILE A 221 12.42 1.80 -16.00
N TYR A 222 12.94 0.92 -15.17
CA TYR A 222 12.63 0.81 -13.75
C TYR A 222 13.86 1.30 -12.96
N PRO A 223 13.67 2.25 -12.02
CA PRO A 223 14.76 2.91 -11.30
C PRO A 223 15.51 1.98 -10.33
#